data_AF-A0ABD0NTE6-F1
#
_entry.id   AF-A0ABD0NTE6-F1
#
_cell.length_a   1.000
_cell.length_b   1.000
_cell.length_c   1.000
_cell.angle_alpha   90.00
_cell.angle_beta   90.00
_cell.angle_gamma   90.00
#
_symmetry.space_group_name_H-M   'P 1'
#
loop_
_entity.id
_entity.type
_entity.pdbx_description
1 polymer ?
#
loop_
_entity_poly.entity_id
_entity_poly.type
_entity_poly.pdbx_seq_one_letter_code
_entity_poly.pdbx_strand_id
1 'polypeptide(L)'
;TQTMNYVGQLAGQVFVQVKELYRGLNPATLSGCIDVIVVRQPDGALICSPFHVRFGKMGVLRSREKVVDIEINGEPVDLHMKLGENGEAFFVKETEDDQ
;
A
#
# COMPACT_ATOMS: atom_id res chain seq x y z
N THR A 1 -14.08 -19.81 -39.71
CA THR A 1 -13.91 -18.33 -39.73
C THR A 1 -14.28 -17.65 -38.41
N GLN A 2 -15.29 -18.12 -37.66
CA GLN A 2 -15.65 -17.56 -36.33
C GLN A 2 -14.56 -17.71 -35.24
N THR A 3 -13.79 -18.80 -35.24
CA THR A 3 -12.75 -19.07 -34.23
C THR A 3 -11.61 -18.05 -34.26
N MET A 4 -11.22 -17.58 -35.45
CA MET A 4 -10.13 -16.61 -35.64
C MET A 4 -10.49 -15.22 -35.10
N ASN A 5 -11.76 -14.82 -35.19
CA ASN A 5 -12.23 -13.53 -34.67
C ASN A 5 -12.31 -13.53 -33.14
N TYR A 6 -12.70 -14.66 -32.53
CA TYR A 6 -12.80 -14.79 -31.08
C TYR A 6 -11.41 -14.79 -30.43
N VAL A 7 -10.45 -15.49 -31.02
CA VAL A 7 -9.04 -15.48 -30.59
C VAL A 7 -8.43 -14.08 -30.76
N GLY A 8 -8.74 -13.39 -31.86
CA GLY A 8 -8.30 -12.01 -32.07
C GLY A 8 -8.88 -11.01 -31.05
N GLN A 9 -10.15 -11.16 -30.69
CA GLN A 9 -10.80 -10.34 -29.65
C GLN A 9 -10.23 -10.61 -28.26
N LEU A 10 -10.01 -11.88 -27.89
CA LEU A 10 -9.39 -12.25 -26.63
C LEU A 10 -7.94 -11.76 -26.53
N ALA A 11 -7.15 -11.94 -27.60
CA ALA A 11 -5.78 -11.44 -27.64
C ALA A 11 -5.73 -9.92 -27.53
N GLY A 12 -6.67 -9.21 -28.16
CA GLY A 12 -6.81 -7.76 -28.04
C GLY A 12 -7.12 -7.30 -26.61
N GLN A 13 -8.05 -7.97 -25.92
CA GLN A 13 -8.38 -7.65 -24.52
C GLN A 13 -7.21 -7.87 -23.58
N VAL A 14 -6.51 -9.01 -23.71
CA VAL A 14 -5.34 -9.32 -22.87
C VAL A 14 -4.22 -8.32 -23.14
N PHE A 15 -3.97 -7.96 -24.40
CA PHE A 15 -2.94 -6.99 -24.76
C PHE A 15 -3.22 -5.59 -24.18
N VAL A 16 -4.48 -5.14 -24.16
CA VAL A 16 -4.86 -3.86 -23.55
C VAL A 16 -4.62 -3.90 -22.03
N GLN A 17 -5.01 -4.97 -21.35
CA GLN A 17 -4.79 -5.11 -19.90
C GLN A 17 -3.30 -5.12 -19.53
N VAL A 18 -2.47 -5.84 -20.29
CA VAL A 18 -1.01 -5.86 -20.06
C VAL A 18 -0.39 -4.49 -20.33
N LYS A 19 -0.85 -3.77 -21.36
CA LYS A 19 -0.38 -2.41 -21.67
C LYS A 19 -0.78 -1.40 -20.58
N GLU A 20 -1.96 -1.54 -20.00
CA GLU A 20 -2.39 -0.75 -18.85
C GLU A 20 -1.57 -1.08 -17.60
N LEU A 21 -1.27 -2.37 -17.36
CA LEU A 21 -0.39 -2.81 -16.28
C LEU A 21 1.01 -2.21 -16.40
N TYR A 22 1.60 -2.26 -17.60
CA TYR A 22 2.91 -1.68 -17.91
C TYR A 22 2.94 -0.15 -17.78
N ARG A 23 1.87 0.54 -18.19
CA ARG A 23 1.75 1.99 -17.97
C ARG A 23 1.53 2.34 -16.50
N GLY A 24 0.94 1.43 -15.73
CA GLY A 24 0.75 1.53 -14.29
C GLY A 24 2.02 1.25 -13.47
N LEU A 25 3.10 0.77 -14.08
CA LEU A 25 4.43 0.59 -13.50
C LEU A 25 5.27 1.87 -13.68
N ASN A 26 4.83 2.98 -13.07
CA ASN A 26 5.67 4.16 -12.86
C ASN A 26 6.46 3.92 -11.55
N PRO A 27 7.73 4.32 -11.41
CA PRO A 27 8.40 4.37 -10.11
C PRO A 27 7.54 4.98 -8.98
N ALA A 28 6.70 5.97 -9.30
CA ALA A 28 5.76 6.60 -8.36
C ALA A 28 4.60 5.70 -7.88
N THR A 29 4.44 4.50 -8.45
CA THR A 29 3.44 3.49 -8.08
C THR A 29 4.06 2.19 -7.57
N LEU A 30 5.37 2.19 -7.28
CA LEU A 30 6.07 1.10 -6.59
C LEU A 30 5.80 1.13 -5.08
N SER A 31 5.86 -0.05 -4.44
CA SER A 31 5.84 -0.14 -2.98
C SER A 31 7.16 0.32 -2.38
N GLY A 32 7.11 0.98 -1.23
CA GLY A 32 8.31 1.40 -0.51
C GLY A 32 7.99 2.10 0.80
N CYS A 33 9.01 2.28 1.62
CA CYS A 33 8.97 3.05 2.86
C CYS A 33 10.22 3.93 2.96
N ILE A 34 10.09 5.02 3.71
CA ILE A 34 11.26 5.83 4.10
C ILE A 34 11.87 5.29 5.40
N ASP A 35 13.13 5.59 5.63
CA ASP A 35 13.79 5.32 6.90
C ASP A 35 13.15 6.14 8.03
N VAL A 36 12.96 5.50 9.18
CA VAL A 36 12.44 6.14 10.40
C VAL A 36 13.55 6.21 11.43
N ILE A 37 13.78 7.40 11.98
CA ILE A 37 14.74 7.62 13.07
C ILE A 37 13.94 7.91 14.33
N VAL A 38 14.27 7.22 15.44
CA VAL A 38 13.66 7.41 16.75
C VAL A 38 14.73 7.86 17.75
N VAL A 39 14.42 8.90 18.52
CA VAL A 39 15.30 9.47 19.54
C VAL A 39 14.62 9.44 20.90
N ARG A 40 15.33 8.95 21.91
CA ARG A 40 14.90 9.01 23.31
C ARG A 40 15.26 10.37 23.91
N GLN A 41 14.26 11.06 24.43
CA GLN A 41 14.37 12.35 25.12
C GLN A 41 14.81 12.17 26.59
N PRO A 42 15.31 13.23 27.26
CA PRO A 42 15.75 13.15 28.66
C PRO A 42 14.68 12.71 29.65
N ASP A 43 13.41 13.01 29.36
CA ASP A 43 12.23 12.59 30.14
C ASP A 43 11.81 11.12 29.88
N GLY A 44 12.53 10.43 28.97
CA GLY A 44 12.26 9.06 28.58
C GLY A 44 11.31 8.92 27.38
N ALA A 45 10.69 10.00 26.90
CA ALA A 45 9.80 9.98 25.74
C ALA A 45 10.54 9.59 24.46
N LEU A 46 9.84 8.95 23.53
CA LEU A 46 10.37 8.59 22.21
C LEU A 46 9.74 9.51 21.16
N ILE A 47 10.58 10.24 20.42
CA ILE A 47 10.15 11.09 19.30
C ILE A 47 10.77 10.55 18.03
N CYS A 48 10.01 10.50 16.95
CA CYS A 48 10.44 9.93 15.68
C CYS A 48 10.20 10.87 14.50
N SER A 49 10.91 10.60 13.40
CA SER A 49 10.53 11.12 12.09
C SER A 49 9.18 10.52 11.65
N PRO A 50 8.44 11.16 10.74
CA PRO A 50 7.17 10.63 10.25
C PRO A 50 7.32 9.24 9.62
N PHE A 51 6.29 8.41 9.77
CA PHE A 51 6.17 7.14 9.07
C PHE A 51 5.56 7.41 7.69
N HIS A 52 6.30 7.11 6.63
CA HIS A 52 5.78 7.19 5.26
C HIS A 52 5.98 5.85 4.56
N VAL A 53 4.87 5.11 4.43
CA VAL A 53 4.81 3.82 3.77
C VAL A 53 3.81 3.90 2.62
N ARG A 54 4.19 3.37 1.47
CA ARG A 54 3.34 3.32 0.28
C ARG A 54 3.32 1.91 -0.29
N PHE A 55 2.13 1.42 -0.58
CA PHE A 55 1.88 0.20 -1.31
C PHE A 55 1.54 0.51 -2.76
N GLY A 56 2.23 -0.15 -3.68
CA GLY A 56 2.01 0.02 -5.10
C GLY A 56 0.67 -0.54 -5.57
N LYS A 57 0.18 -0.04 -6.71
CA LYS A 57 -1.15 -0.39 -7.25
C LYS A 57 -1.35 -1.88 -7.53
N MET A 58 -0.30 -2.66 -7.78
CA MET A 58 -0.42 -4.10 -8.04
C MET A 58 -0.64 -4.93 -6.76
N GLY A 59 -0.24 -4.45 -5.58
CA GLY A 59 -0.31 -5.19 -4.32
C GLY A 59 -1.59 -4.94 -3.51
N VAL A 60 -2.37 -3.90 -3.84
CA VAL A 60 -3.52 -3.43 -3.04
C VAL A 60 -4.87 -3.86 -3.64
N LEU A 61 -4.85 -4.49 -4.82
CA LEU A 61 -6.07 -4.89 -5.51
C LEU A 61 -6.73 -6.07 -4.78
N ARG A 62 -7.74 -5.75 -3.95
CA ARG A 62 -8.76 -6.63 -3.35
C ARG A 62 -8.53 -7.13 -1.91
N SER A 63 -8.06 -6.29 -0.98
CA SER A 63 -8.32 -6.58 0.43
C SER A 63 -9.68 -6.03 0.87
N ARG A 64 -10.51 -6.85 1.54
CA ARG A 64 -11.73 -6.40 2.24
C ARG A 64 -11.37 -5.60 3.49
N GLU A 65 -10.22 -5.88 4.09
CA GLU A 65 -9.69 -5.21 5.28
C GLU A 65 -8.43 -4.41 4.90
N LYS A 66 -8.52 -3.09 4.98
CA LYS A 66 -7.42 -2.16 4.68
C LYS A 66 -6.51 -1.98 5.91
N VAL A 67 -6.07 -3.09 6.51
CA VAL A 67 -5.19 -3.11 7.69
C VAL A 67 -3.76 -3.42 7.25
N VAL A 68 -2.79 -2.76 7.87
CA VAL A 68 -1.36 -2.97 7.67
C VAL A 68 -0.74 -3.33 9.01
N ASP A 69 -0.21 -4.55 9.08
CA ASP A 69 0.48 -5.07 10.27
C ASP A 69 1.93 -4.59 10.31
N ILE A 70 2.45 -4.46 11.53
CA ILE A 70 3.83 -4.01 11.79
C ILE A 70 4.55 -5.09 12.59
N GLU A 71 5.80 -5.35 12.19
CA GLU A 71 6.74 -6.17 12.93
C GLU A 71 7.99 -5.35 13.24
N ILE A 72 8.52 -5.48 14.46
CA ILE A 72 9.76 -4.84 14.89
C ILE A 72 10.75 -5.95 15.23
N ASN A 73 11.89 -6.00 14.52
CA ASN A 73 12.89 -7.06 14.67
C ASN A 73 12.33 -8.48 14.47
N GLY A 74 11.31 -8.63 13.61
CA GLY A 74 10.64 -9.91 13.34
C GLY A 74 9.55 -10.29 14.34
N GLU A 75 9.26 -9.44 15.33
CA GLU A 75 8.20 -9.68 16.30
C GLU A 75 6.98 -8.79 15.99
N PRO A 76 5.76 -9.36 15.91
CA PRO A 76 4.55 -8.58 15.67
C PRO A 76 4.25 -7.66 16.85
N VAL A 77 3.70 -6.49 16.56
CA VAL A 77 3.28 -5.52 17.58
C VAL A 77 1.78 -5.25 17.49
N ASP A 78 1.16 -4.93 18.63
CA ASP A 78 -0.24 -4.48 18.71
C ASP A 78 -0.37 -3.01 18.28
N LEU A 79 0.09 -2.74 17.06
CA LEU A 79 0.07 -1.44 16.41
C LEU A 79 -0.18 -1.67 14.92
N HIS A 80 -1.27 -1.08 14.43
CA HIS A 80 -1.69 -1.24 13.04
C HIS A 80 -1.77 0.12 12.34
N MET A 81 -1.49 0.12 11.04
CA MET A 81 -1.81 1.24 10.16
C MET A 81 -3.03 0.89 9.32
N LYS A 82 -3.69 1.93 8.81
CA LYS A 82 -4.76 1.78 7.83
C LYS A 82 -4.24 2.11 6.43
N LEU A 83 -4.63 1.30 5.46
CA LEU A 83 -4.30 1.51 4.06
C LEU A 83 -5.32 2.44 3.39
N GLY A 84 -4.83 3.54 2.85
CA GLY A 84 -5.56 4.50 2.04
C GLY A 84 -5.80 4.02 0.62
N GLU A 85 -6.62 4.76 -0.14
CA GLU A 85 -7.00 4.39 -1.50
C GLU A 85 -5.88 4.61 -2.53
N ASN A 86 -4.93 5.50 -2.24
CA ASN A 86 -3.80 5.77 -3.13
C ASN A 86 -2.54 4.97 -2.74
N GLY A 87 -2.70 4.03 -1.80
CA GLY A 87 -1.66 3.12 -1.31
C GLY A 87 -0.87 3.65 -0.12
N GLU A 88 -1.13 4.85 0.38
CA GLU A 88 -0.54 5.39 1.60
C GLU A 88 -1.01 4.62 2.83
N ALA A 89 -0.11 4.31 3.76
CA ALA A 89 -0.48 3.81 5.07
C ALA A 89 -0.34 4.92 6.12
N PHE A 90 -1.29 4.99 7.07
CA PHE A 90 -1.27 5.98 8.15
C PHE A 90 -1.78 5.39 9.46
N PHE A 91 -1.32 5.93 10.58
CA PHE A 91 -1.87 5.59 11.90
C PHE A 91 -3.24 6.22 12.10
N VAL A 92 -4.16 5.46 12.66
CA VAL A 92 -5.45 5.99 13.11
C VAL A 92 -5.33 6.30 14.59
N LYS A 93 -5.66 7.53 14.95
CA LYS A 93 -5.84 7.92 16.34
C LYS A 93 -7.33 8.09 16.57
N GLU A 94 -7.88 7.37 17.54
CA GLU A 94 -9.24 7.63 18.00
C GLU A 94 -9.27 9.05 18.58
N THR A 95 -10.15 9.88 18.03
CA THR A 95 -10.46 11.20 18.58
C THR A 95 -11.64 11.03 19.52
N GLU A 96 -11.60 11.68 20.68
CA GLU A 96 -12.75 11.80 21.59
C GLU A 96 -13.79 12.74 20.96
N ASP A 97 -14.44 12.33 19.88
CA ASP A 97 -15.55 13.06 19.25
C ASP A 97 -16.72 12.09 19.02
N ASP A 98 -17.30 11.63 20.14
CA ASP A 98 -18.65 11.05 20.20
C ASP A 98 -19.50 11.90 21.17
N GLN A 99 -19.82 13.13 20.76
CA GLN A 99 -20.99 13.87 21.25
C GLN A 99 -21.93 14.20 20.09
#